data_AF-A0A944SFM2-F1
#
_entry.id   AF-A0A944SFM2-F1
#
_cell.length_a   1.000
_cell.length_b   1.000
_cell.length_c   1.000
_cell.angle_alpha   90.00
_cell.angle_beta   90.00
_cell.angle_gamma   90.00
#
_symmetry.space_group_name_H-M   'P 1'
#
loop_
_entity.id
_entity.type
_entity.pdbx_description
1 polymer ?
#
loop_
_entity_poly.entity_id
_entity_poly.type
_entity_poly.pdbx_seq_one_letter_code
_entity_poly.pdbx_strand_id
1 'polypeptide(L)'
;MRKFVPYLAEEAIEREAEALLAEFAHARDVVIEPPIPIEDIMEKHLKLGIEFDDTHRLFGIPRTGTDPAQGPDILGAIFFDEKRVVVDESLDPEENPNKEGRYRFTLAHEGGGHWRLHRQLFAKDAAQASLFGSKSVPSVVCRSSQAKERVEWQADFYASCLLMPRKLVFAAWDEAFPDRKRRVLAPKIPVEHPFVEVPRISCSIAGHNWTESVEEALDGIARPFAEKFLVSPIAMRIRLEKLGLLMREVPHQRILASE
;
A
#
# COMPACT_ATOMS: atom_id res chain seq x y z
N MET A 1 -4.76 -12.50 23.98
CA MET A 1 -3.72 -13.35 23.35
C MET A 1 -3.50 -12.82 21.94
N ARG A 2 -2.31 -12.31 21.57
CA ARG A 2 -2.02 -11.93 20.17
C ARG A 2 -2.13 -13.20 19.33
N LYS A 3 -3.05 -13.24 18.35
CA LYS A 3 -3.18 -14.38 17.45
C LYS A 3 -1.89 -14.49 16.62
N PHE A 4 -1.28 -15.67 16.59
CA PHE A 4 -0.09 -15.90 15.79
C PHE A 4 -0.46 -15.83 14.30
N VAL A 5 0.19 -14.94 13.56
CA VAL A 5 0.06 -14.85 12.11
C VAL A 5 1.31 -15.46 11.48
N PRO A 6 1.20 -16.49 10.63
CA PRO A 6 2.36 -17.11 9.99
C PRO A 6 3.02 -16.14 9.01
N TYR A 7 4.27 -16.41 8.66
CA TYR A 7 4.94 -15.72 7.57
C TYR A 7 4.45 -16.28 6.24
N LEU A 8 4.00 -15.41 5.34
CA LEU A 8 3.71 -15.72 3.96
C LEU A 8 4.84 -15.22 3.06
N ALA A 9 5.22 -16.05 2.08
CA ALA A 9 6.15 -15.63 1.05
C ALA A 9 5.57 -14.48 0.22
N GLU A 10 6.41 -13.56 -0.21
CA GLU A 10 5.98 -12.40 -0.99
C GLU A 10 5.28 -12.80 -2.29
N GLU A 11 5.79 -13.82 -2.96
CA GLU A 11 5.19 -14.35 -4.18
C GLU A 11 3.81 -14.95 -3.92
N ALA A 12 3.55 -15.47 -2.71
CA ALA A 12 2.22 -15.96 -2.34
C ALA A 12 1.24 -14.81 -2.11
N ILE A 13 1.68 -13.74 -1.44
CA ILE A 13 0.87 -12.52 -1.25
C ILE A 13 0.55 -11.87 -2.60
N GLU A 14 1.54 -11.73 -3.47
CA GLU A 14 1.35 -11.15 -4.80
C GLU A 14 0.40 -11.99 -5.67
N ARG A 15 0.53 -13.32 -5.64
CA ARG A 15 -0.40 -14.21 -6.34
C ARG A 15 -1.84 -14.10 -5.82
N GLU A 16 -2.05 -13.93 -4.51
CA GLU A 16 -3.40 -13.74 -3.98
C GLU A 16 -4.00 -12.39 -4.38
N ALA A 17 -3.21 -11.33 -4.43
CA ALA A 17 -3.67 -10.04 -4.95
C ALA A 17 -4.05 -10.13 -6.44
N GLU A 18 -3.24 -10.81 -7.25
CA GLU A 18 -3.56 -11.08 -8.66
C GLU A 18 -4.80 -11.96 -8.82
N ALA A 19 -4.99 -12.96 -7.95
CA ALA A 19 -6.18 -13.81 -7.95
C ALA A 19 -7.44 -13.00 -7.70
N LEU A 20 -7.44 -12.09 -6.71
CA LEU A 20 -8.58 -11.20 -6.44
C LEU A 20 -8.94 -10.34 -7.66
N LEU A 21 -7.93 -9.78 -8.34
CA LEU A 21 -8.17 -8.98 -9.55
C LEU A 21 -8.74 -9.83 -10.69
N ALA A 22 -8.24 -11.06 -10.87
CA ALA A 22 -8.75 -11.98 -11.87
C ALA A 22 -10.19 -12.44 -11.57
N GLU A 23 -10.50 -12.73 -10.30
CA GLU A 23 -11.85 -13.04 -9.84
C GLU A 23 -12.82 -11.89 -10.15
N PHE A 24 -12.45 -10.65 -9.82
CA PHE A 24 -13.26 -9.47 -10.09
C PHE A 24 -13.44 -9.22 -11.60
N ALA A 25 -12.35 -9.28 -12.37
CA ALA A 25 -12.36 -9.13 -13.83
C ALA A 25 -13.32 -10.11 -14.48
N HIS A 26 -13.26 -11.39 -14.07
CA HIS A 26 -14.13 -12.42 -14.58
C HIS A 26 -15.59 -12.22 -14.16
N ALA A 27 -15.84 -11.87 -12.90
CA ALA A 27 -17.20 -11.67 -12.39
C ALA A 27 -17.92 -10.46 -13.00
N ARG A 28 -17.17 -9.46 -13.47
CA ARG A 28 -17.71 -8.22 -14.05
C ARG A 28 -17.56 -8.12 -15.56
N ASP A 29 -16.87 -9.08 -16.18
CA ASP A 29 -16.51 -9.06 -17.60
C ASP A 29 -15.78 -7.76 -17.99
N VAL A 30 -14.75 -7.42 -17.21
CA VAL A 30 -13.95 -6.20 -17.39
C VAL A 30 -12.47 -6.51 -17.52
N VAL A 31 -11.74 -5.64 -18.21
CA VAL A 31 -10.28 -5.64 -18.22
C VAL A 31 -9.79 -4.77 -17.06
N ILE A 32 -8.82 -5.27 -16.29
CA ILE A 32 -8.22 -4.51 -15.18
C ILE A 32 -7.20 -3.53 -15.73
N GLU A 33 -7.40 -2.26 -15.44
CA GLU A 33 -6.49 -1.17 -15.73
C GLU A 33 -6.36 -0.22 -14.53
N PRO A 34 -5.27 0.57 -14.43
CA PRO A 34 -5.16 1.61 -13.42
C PRO A 34 -6.09 2.80 -13.76
N PRO A 35 -6.73 3.44 -12.77
CA PRO A 35 -6.70 3.09 -11.35
C PRO A 35 -7.60 1.87 -11.05
N ILE A 36 -7.12 1.00 -10.16
CA ILE A 36 -7.87 -0.20 -9.74
C ILE A 36 -9.18 0.23 -9.05
N PRO A 37 -10.35 -0.33 -9.41
CA PRO A 37 -11.64 0.07 -8.85
C PRO A 37 -11.85 -0.60 -7.48
N ILE A 38 -11.11 -0.14 -6.47
CA ILE A 38 -11.01 -0.80 -5.16
C ILE A 38 -12.35 -0.86 -4.40
N GLU A 39 -13.17 0.19 -4.48
CA GLU A 39 -14.51 0.21 -3.88
C GLU A 39 -15.41 -0.87 -4.49
N ASP A 40 -15.42 -0.98 -5.83
CA ASP A 40 -16.18 -2.01 -6.53
C ASP A 40 -15.65 -3.43 -6.20
N ILE A 41 -14.34 -3.59 -6.06
CA ILE A 41 -13.80 -4.88 -5.60
C ILE A 41 -14.32 -5.19 -4.19
N MET A 42 -14.35 -4.22 -3.28
CA MET A 42 -14.81 -4.41 -1.91
C MET A 42 -16.33 -4.63 -1.79
N GLU A 43 -17.13 -3.68 -2.24
CA GLU A 43 -18.59 -3.71 -2.05
C GLU A 43 -19.26 -4.70 -3.00
N LYS A 44 -18.84 -4.66 -4.25
CA LYS A 44 -19.53 -5.33 -5.36
C LYS A 44 -19.04 -6.77 -5.53
N HIS A 45 -17.80 -7.10 -5.21
CA HIS A 45 -17.26 -8.47 -5.30
C HIS A 45 -17.07 -9.16 -3.94
N LEU A 46 -16.36 -8.52 -3.00
CA LEU A 46 -16.14 -9.09 -1.66
C LEU A 46 -17.35 -8.96 -0.72
N LYS A 47 -18.34 -8.13 -1.10
CA LYS A 47 -19.55 -7.85 -0.31
C LYS A 47 -19.25 -7.25 1.06
N LEU A 48 -18.26 -6.36 1.09
CA LEU A 48 -17.89 -5.59 2.28
C LEU A 48 -18.60 -4.23 2.25
N GLY A 49 -19.20 -3.82 3.37
CA GLY A 49 -19.63 -2.44 3.57
C GLY A 49 -18.43 -1.54 3.88
N ILE A 50 -18.42 -0.34 3.31
CA ILE A 50 -17.43 0.71 3.59
C ILE A 50 -18.14 1.81 4.39
N GLU A 51 -17.54 2.22 5.50
CA GLU A 51 -18.05 3.29 6.35
C GLU A 51 -16.93 4.24 6.77
N PHE A 52 -17.29 5.50 7.01
CA PHE A 52 -16.41 6.50 7.60
C PHE A 52 -16.87 6.83 9.03
N ASP A 53 -15.92 6.94 9.96
CA ASP A 53 -16.19 7.37 11.35
C ASP A 53 -14.91 7.98 11.96
N ASP A 54 -15.04 8.70 13.07
CA ASP A 54 -13.90 9.05 13.92
C ASP A 54 -13.44 7.78 14.64
N THR A 55 -12.47 7.08 14.04
CA THR A 55 -11.98 5.78 14.52
C THR A 55 -11.54 5.82 15.98
N HIS A 56 -10.95 6.93 16.42
CA HIS A 56 -10.46 7.09 17.78
C HIS A 56 -11.61 7.18 18.77
N ARG A 57 -12.64 7.97 18.43
CA ARG A 57 -13.88 8.06 19.21
C ARG A 57 -14.64 6.73 19.20
N LEU A 58 -14.74 6.08 18.05
CA LEU A 58 -15.44 4.80 17.87
C LEU A 58 -14.83 3.71 18.76
N PHE A 59 -13.50 3.66 18.86
CA PHE A 59 -12.79 2.67 19.66
C PHE A 59 -12.45 3.12 21.09
N GLY A 60 -12.79 4.35 21.46
CA GLY A 60 -12.45 4.92 22.77
C GLY A 60 -10.94 5.03 23.00
N ILE A 61 -10.15 5.18 21.92
CA ILE A 61 -8.69 5.29 21.97
C ILE A 61 -8.33 6.76 21.76
N PRO A 62 -7.71 7.44 22.74
CA PRO A 62 -7.27 8.82 22.57
C PRO A 62 -6.28 8.94 21.42
N ARG A 63 -6.37 10.03 20.64
CA ARG A 63 -5.34 10.37 19.66
C ARG A 63 -4.01 10.59 20.39
N THR A 64 -3.02 9.74 20.14
CA THR A 64 -1.70 9.86 20.74
C THR A 64 -0.81 10.70 19.83
N GLY A 65 -0.54 11.93 20.23
CA GLY A 65 0.32 12.87 19.49
C GLY A 65 -0.18 14.30 19.69
N THR A 66 0.71 15.21 20.12
CA THR A 66 0.39 16.65 20.20
C THR A 66 0.52 17.38 18.86
N ASP A 67 0.93 16.67 17.80
CA ASP A 67 1.17 17.22 16.48
C ASP A 67 0.01 16.87 15.53
N PRO A 68 -0.85 17.85 15.18
CA PRO A 68 -1.91 17.66 14.18
C PRO A 68 -1.39 17.19 12.81
N ALA A 69 -0.09 17.36 12.52
CA ALA A 69 0.51 16.97 11.25
C ALA A 69 0.74 15.45 11.10
N GLN A 70 0.78 14.68 12.19
CA GLN A 70 0.99 13.22 12.12
C GLN A 70 -0.26 12.43 11.71
N GLY A 71 -1.44 13.04 11.75
CA GLY A 71 -2.70 12.38 11.45
C GLY A 71 -3.16 11.39 12.54
N PRO A 72 -4.23 10.63 12.29
CA PRO A 72 -4.73 9.64 13.24
C PRO A 72 -3.77 8.44 13.38
N ASP A 73 -3.60 7.87 14.58
CA ASP A 73 -2.84 6.61 14.76
C ASP A 73 -3.58 5.43 14.09
N ILE A 74 -4.92 5.45 14.16
CA ILE A 74 -5.82 4.47 13.54
C ILE A 74 -6.40 5.04 12.25
N LEU A 75 -6.07 4.45 11.11
CA LEU A 75 -6.59 4.87 9.80
C LEU A 75 -7.73 3.99 9.30
N GLY A 76 -7.82 2.76 9.81
CA GLY A 76 -8.78 1.77 9.36
C GLY A 76 -8.98 0.65 10.38
N ALA A 77 -10.11 -0.04 10.24
CA ALA A 77 -10.42 -1.25 10.98
C ALA A 77 -11.36 -2.15 10.17
N ILE A 78 -11.24 -3.46 10.37
CA ILE A 78 -12.12 -4.45 9.73
C ILE A 78 -12.85 -5.31 10.75
N PHE A 79 -14.14 -5.52 10.48
CA PHE A 79 -15.08 -6.34 11.24
C PHE A 79 -15.45 -7.54 10.37
N PHE A 80 -14.75 -8.66 10.55
CA PHE A 80 -14.92 -9.81 9.66
C PHE A 80 -16.33 -10.41 9.70
N ASP A 81 -16.90 -10.51 10.90
CA ASP A 81 -18.23 -11.08 11.13
C ASP A 81 -19.33 -10.20 10.51
N GLU A 82 -19.12 -8.88 10.48
CA GLU A 82 -20.06 -7.90 9.94
C GLU A 82 -19.86 -7.62 8.45
N LYS A 83 -18.77 -8.14 7.88
CA LYS A 83 -18.34 -7.81 6.51
C LYS A 83 -18.23 -6.30 6.31
N ARG A 84 -17.56 -5.62 7.23
CA ARG A 84 -17.53 -4.15 7.30
C ARG A 84 -16.12 -3.64 7.49
N VAL A 85 -15.76 -2.61 6.74
CA VAL A 85 -14.53 -1.83 6.87
C VAL A 85 -14.90 -0.43 7.31
N VAL A 86 -14.24 0.07 8.35
CA VAL A 86 -14.35 1.46 8.80
C VAL A 86 -13.05 2.16 8.46
N VAL A 87 -13.15 3.28 7.76
CA VAL A 87 -12.04 4.17 7.46
C VAL A 87 -12.17 5.41 8.34
N ASP A 88 -11.05 5.96 8.79
CA ASP A 88 -11.05 7.23 9.51
C ASP A 88 -11.58 8.36 8.61
N GLU A 89 -12.54 9.13 9.13
CA GLU A 89 -13.19 10.24 8.42
C GLU A 89 -12.20 11.26 7.85
N SER A 90 -11.01 11.40 8.43
CA SER A 90 -9.99 12.31 7.93
C SER A 90 -9.41 11.89 6.57
N LEU A 91 -9.67 10.66 6.10
CA LEU A 91 -9.28 10.15 4.79
C LEU A 91 -10.39 10.26 3.74
N ASP A 92 -11.60 10.70 4.10
CA ASP A 92 -12.72 10.83 3.16
C ASP A 92 -12.28 11.67 1.93
N PRO A 93 -12.30 11.08 0.70
CA PRO A 93 -11.87 11.77 -0.51
C PRO A 93 -12.84 12.87 -0.96
N GLU A 94 -14.10 12.87 -0.54
CA GLU A 94 -15.05 13.95 -0.85
C GLU A 94 -14.65 15.24 -0.10
N GLU A 95 -14.28 15.08 1.18
CA GLU A 95 -13.85 16.19 2.05
C GLU A 95 -12.34 16.51 1.90
N ASN A 96 -11.52 15.50 1.59
CA ASN A 96 -10.07 15.61 1.47
C ASN A 96 -9.55 14.96 0.17
N PRO A 97 -9.79 15.54 -1.03
CA PRO A 97 -9.39 14.95 -2.30
C PRO A 97 -7.90 14.59 -2.41
N ASN A 98 -7.03 15.39 -1.77
CA ASN A 98 -5.59 15.15 -1.73
C ASN A 98 -5.18 13.87 -0.96
N LYS A 99 -6.11 13.24 -0.24
CA LYS A 99 -5.91 12.01 0.52
C LYS A 99 -6.51 10.77 -0.17
N GLU A 100 -7.07 10.91 -1.36
CA GLU A 100 -7.67 9.79 -2.09
C GLU A 100 -6.72 8.58 -2.23
N GLY A 101 -5.44 8.82 -2.54
CA GLY A 101 -4.45 7.74 -2.60
C GLY A 101 -4.23 7.02 -1.27
N ARG A 102 -4.38 7.70 -0.12
CA ARG A 102 -4.32 7.09 1.22
C ARG A 102 -5.60 6.31 1.52
N TYR A 103 -6.76 6.89 1.22
CA TYR A 103 -8.06 6.21 1.35
C TYR A 103 -8.08 4.89 0.59
N ARG A 104 -7.72 4.91 -0.70
CA ARG A 104 -7.65 3.72 -1.56
C ARG A 104 -6.70 2.68 -1.00
N PHE A 105 -5.56 3.10 -0.46
CA PHE A 105 -4.60 2.21 0.19
C PHE A 105 -5.18 1.58 1.47
N THR A 106 -5.86 2.34 2.32
CA THR A 106 -6.55 1.83 3.50
C THR A 106 -7.59 0.78 3.12
N LEU A 107 -8.41 1.04 2.10
CA LEU A 107 -9.36 0.07 1.57
C LEU A 107 -8.70 -1.24 1.12
N ALA A 108 -7.62 -1.13 0.34
CA ALA A 108 -6.86 -2.30 -0.11
C ALA A 108 -6.16 -3.05 1.04
N HIS A 109 -5.76 -2.34 2.09
CA HIS A 109 -5.14 -2.91 3.29
C HIS A 109 -6.17 -3.67 4.13
N GLU A 110 -7.29 -3.05 4.48
CA GLU A 110 -8.36 -3.65 5.29
C GLU A 110 -9.14 -4.71 4.50
N GLY A 111 -9.80 -4.26 3.43
CA GLY A 111 -10.73 -5.06 2.63
C GLY A 111 -10.04 -6.01 1.65
N GLY A 112 -8.77 -5.77 1.34
CA GLY A 112 -7.92 -6.70 0.60
C GLY A 112 -7.07 -7.55 1.55
N GLY A 113 -6.01 -6.94 2.11
CA GLY A 113 -4.98 -7.62 2.89
C GLY A 113 -5.52 -8.40 4.09
N HIS A 114 -6.18 -7.73 5.03
CA HIS A 114 -6.74 -8.41 6.20
C HIS A 114 -7.87 -9.37 5.83
N TRP A 115 -8.75 -8.99 4.92
CA TRP A 115 -9.84 -9.86 4.48
C TRP A 115 -9.37 -11.15 3.81
N ARG A 116 -8.43 -11.07 2.87
CA ARG A 116 -7.96 -12.23 2.08
C ARG A 116 -6.95 -13.06 2.83
N LEU A 117 -5.99 -12.44 3.52
CA LEU A 117 -4.89 -13.16 4.15
C LEU A 117 -5.21 -13.58 5.59
N HIS A 118 -5.96 -12.78 6.33
CA HIS A 118 -6.01 -12.92 7.78
C HIS A 118 -7.37 -13.38 8.32
N ARG A 119 -8.49 -13.13 7.62
CA ARG A 119 -9.86 -13.43 8.10
C ARG A 119 -10.02 -14.81 8.75
N GLN A 120 -9.44 -15.86 8.16
CA GLN A 120 -9.56 -17.23 8.68
C GLN A 120 -8.90 -17.42 10.05
N LEU A 121 -7.82 -16.67 10.33
CA LEU A 121 -7.16 -16.69 11.64
C LEU A 121 -8.03 -16.02 12.71
N PHE A 122 -8.86 -15.07 12.28
CA PHE A 122 -9.71 -14.27 13.17
C PHE A 122 -11.13 -14.81 13.33
N ALA A 123 -11.55 -15.78 12.53
CA ALA A 123 -12.81 -16.51 12.69
C ALA A 123 -12.94 -16.99 14.16
N LYS A 124 -14.04 -16.61 14.80
CA LYS A 124 -14.38 -17.09 16.14
C LYS A 124 -14.89 -18.53 16.02
N ASP A 125 -14.61 -19.36 17.02
CA ASP A 125 -15.44 -20.54 17.24
C ASP A 125 -16.89 -20.07 17.42
N ALA A 126 -17.81 -20.58 16.60
CA ALA A 126 -19.22 -20.22 16.64
C ALA A 126 -19.86 -20.41 18.04
N ALA A 127 -19.23 -21.20 18.91
CA ALA A 127 -19.64 -21.44 20.29
C ALA A 127 -19.34 -20.29 21.28
N GLN A 128 -18.58 -19.26 20.88
CA GLN A 128 -18.15 -18.15 21.76
C GLN A 128 -18.85 -16.80 21.46
N ALA A 129 -19.83 -16.77 20.54
CA ALA A 129 -20.58 -15.55 20.23
C ALA A 129 -21.54 -15.20 21.39
N SER A 130 -21.12 -14.23 22.21
CA SER A 130 -21.79 -13.67 23.38
C SER A 130 -23.31 -13.46 23.21
N LEU A 131 -24.05 -13.95 24.21
CA LEU A 131 -25.50 -13.83 24.48
C LEU A 131 -25.97 -12.42 24.89
N PHE A 132 -25.12 -11.39 24.82
CA PHE A 132 -25.46 -10.03 25.19
C PHE A 132 -25.11 -9.06 24.06
N GLY A 133 -26.07 -8.21 23.68
CA GLY A 133 -25.99 -7.21 22.61
C GLY A 133 -25.02 -6.06 22.88
N SER A 134 -23.75 -6.35 23.15
CA SER A 134 -22.69 -5.34 23.15
C SER A 134 -22.32 -5.01 21.71
N LYS A 135 -21.99 -3.73 21.44
CA LYS A 135 -21.38 -3.29 20.17
C LYS A 135 -20.28 -4.27 19.76
N SER A 136 -20.25 -4.65 18.50
CA SER A 136 -19.22 -5.55 18.00
C SER A 136 -17.84 -4.93 18.19
N VAL A 137 -16.89 -5.75 18.62
CA VAL A 137 -15.50 -5.35 18.72
C VAL A 137 -14.85 -5.60 17.36
N PRO A 138 -14.05 -4.64 16.82
CA PRO A 138 -13.32 -4.85 15.57
C PRO A 138 -12.47 -6.11 15.61
N SER A 139 -12.39 -6.81 14.47
CA SER A 139 -11.55 -8.00 14.35
C SER A 139 -10.08 -7.63 14.26
N VAL A 140 -9.77 -6.53 13.57
CA VAL A 140 -8.45 -5.89 13.50
C VAL A 140 -8.65 -4.38 13.59
N VAL A 141 -7.77 -3.71 14.34
CA VAL A 141 -7.66 -2.25 14.42
C VAL A 141 -6.24 -1.89 14.02
N CYS A 142 -6.10 -1.25 12.87
CA CYS A 142 -4.80 -1.02 12.25
C CYS A 142 -4.22 0.28 12.77
N ARG A 143 -3.06 0.19 13.40
CA ARG A 143 -2.38 1.31 14.05
C ARG A 143 -1.06 1.57 13.36
N SER A 144 -0.76 2.84 13.11
CA SER A 144 0.51 3.28 12.54
C SER A 144 1.70 2.80 13.38
N SER A 145 1.54 2.79 14.71
CA SER A 145 2.52 2.23 15.65
C SER A 145 2.81 0.73 15.48
N GLN A 146 1.92 -0.02 14.84
CA GLN A 146 2.02 -1.46 14.62
C GLN A 146 2.43 -1.84 13.19
N ALA A 147 2.71 -0.88 12.31
CA ALA A 147 3.02 -1.13 10.89
C ALA A 147 4.14 -2.17 10.62
N LYS A 148 5.04 -2.39 11.59
CA LYS A 148 6.12 -3.40 11.49
C LYS A 148 5.72 -4.79 11.97
N GLU A 149 4.57 -4.93 12.62
CA GLU A 149 4.02 -6.23 12.99
C GLU A 149 3.72 -7.01 11.71
N ARG A 150 3.96 -8.32 11.76
CA ARG A 150 3.87 -9.17 10.56
C ARG A 150 2.52 -9.09 9.86
N VAL A 151 1.43 -9.01 10.64
CA VAL A 151 0.07 -8.92 10.10
C VAL A 151 -0.15 -7.64 9.30
N GLU A 152 0.31 -6.50 9.82
CA GLU A 152 0.20 -5.19 9.18
C GLU A 152 1.11 -5.12 7.94
N TRP A 153 2.35 -5.60 8.05
CA TRP A 153 3.28 -5.63 6.92
C TRP A 153 2.74 -6.48 5.76
N GLN A 154 2.14 -7.65 6.05
CA GLN A 154 1.55 -8.49 5.00
C GLN A 154 0.33 -7.81 4.36
N ALA A 155 -0.47 -7.08 5.14
CA ALA A 155 -1.61 -6.31 4.61
C ALA A 155 -1.14 -5.12 3.76
N ASP A 156 -0.11 -4.38 4.19
CA ASP A 156 0.53 -3.31 3.41
C ASP A 156 1.10 -3.82 2.09
N PHE A 157 1.83 -4.94 2.14
CA PHE A 157 2.40 -5.52 0.95
C PHE A 157 1.32 -6.05 0.00
N TYR A 158 0.25 -6.64 0.53
CA TYR A 158 -0.91 -7.03 -0.27
C TYR A 158 -1.57 -5.82 -0.93
N ALA A 159 -1.83 -4.73 -0.18
CA ALA A 159 -2.42 -3.50 -0.71
C ALA A 159 -1.58 -2.90 -1.84
N SER A 160 -0.25 -2.91 -1.67
CA SER A 160 0.71 -2.51 -2.71
C SER A 160 0.58 -3.38 -3.97
N CYS A 161 0.48 -4.69 -3.83
CA CYS A 161 0.30 -5.60 -4.96
C CYS A 161 -1.07 -5.43 -5.65
N LEU A 162 -2.13 -5.20 -4.87
CA LEU A 162 -3.49 -5.06 -5.39
C LEU A 162 -3.67 -3.75 -6.17
N LEU A 163 -3.23 -2.62 -5.61
CA LEU A 163 -3.38 -1.31 -6.23
C LEU A 163 -2.36 -1.05 -7.33
N MET A 164 -1.19 -1.69 -7.26
CA MET A 164 -0.11 -1.56 -8.24
C MET A 164 0.34 -2.95 -8.73
N PRO A 165 -0.51 -3.64 -9.53
CA PRO A 165 -0.22 -4.99 -10.00
C PRO A 165 1.05 -5.02 -10.84
N ARG A 166 1.90 -6.03 -10.62
CA ARG A 166 3.21 -6.14 -11.26
C ARG A 166 3.13 -5.89 -12.77
N LYS A 167 2.26 -6.61 -13.47
CA LYS A 167 2.11 -6.50 -14.93
C LYS A 167 1.78 -5.08 -15.39
N LEU A 168 0.88 -4.40 -14.69
CA LEU A 168 0.47 -3.04 -15.04
C LEU A 168 1.57 -2.02 -14.74
N VAL A 169 2.32 -2.19 -13.64
CA VAL A 169 3.45 -1.32 -13.31
C VAL A 169 4.56 -1.47 -14.35
N PHE A 170 4.90 -2.69 -14.76
CA PHE A 170 5.87 -2.92 -15.83
C PHE A 170 5.40 -2.34 -17.17
N ALA A 171 4.11 -2.47 -17.52
CA ALA A 171 3.57 -1.88 -18.73
C ALA A 171 3.67 -0.35 -18.73
N ALA A 172 3.30 0.29 -17.61
CA ALA A 172 3.46 1.73 -17.44
C ALA A 172 4.94 2.15 -17.49
N TRP A 173 5.84 1.35 -16.92
CA TRP A 173 7.28 1.60 -16.94
C TRP A 173 7.83 1.60 -18.36
N ASP A 174 7.50 0.58 -19.15
CA ASP A 174 7.95 0.46 -20.54
C ASP A 174 7.39 1.57 -21.44
N GLU A 175 6.18 2.07 -21.13
CA GLU A 175 5.59 3.23 -21.80
C GLU A 175 6.35 4.52 -21.48
N ALA A 176 6.66 4.76 -20.20
CA ALA A 176 7.38 5.95 -19.75
C ALA A 176 8.87 5.93 -20.13
N PHE A 177 9.48 4.74 -20.19
CA PHE A 177 10.90 4.54 -20.47
C PHE A 177 11.09 3.51 -21.60
N PRO A 178 11.06 3.95 -22.87
CA PRO A 178 11.17 3.05 -24.03
C PRO A 178 12.47 2.24 -24.11
N ASP A 179 13.53 2.67 -23.41
CA ASP A 179 14.78 1.93 -23.31
C ASP A 179 14.68 0.67 -22.41
N ARG A 180 13.58 0.52 -21.67
CA ARG A 180 13.30 -0.57 -20.71
C ARG A 180 14.38 -0.81 -19.67
N LYS A 181 15.26 0.17 -19.47
CA LYS A 181 16.34 0.07 -18.47
C LYS A 181 15.78 0.30 -17.08
N ARG A 182 16.53 -0.16 -16.07
CA ARG A 182 16.25 0.21 -14.68
C ARG A 182 16.92 1.53 -14.37
N ARG A 183 16.35 2.27 -13.42
CA ARG A 183 16.88 3.56 -12.96
C ARG A 183 17.54 3.38 -11.61
N VAL A 184 18.67 4.04 -11.40
CA VAL A 184 19.38 4.06 -10.12
C VAL A 184 19.71 5.49 -9.76
N LEU A 185 19.62 5.86 -8.49
CA LEU A 185 20.12 7.16 -8.05
C LEU A 185 21.60 7.28 -8.40
N ALA A 186 22.01 8.40 -8.99
CA ALA A 186 23.39 8.65 -9.37
C ALA A 186 24.32 8.43 -8.14
N PRO A 187 25.29 7.51 -8.23
CA PRO A 187 26.14 7.18 -7.10
C PRO A 187 27.09 8.34 -6.78
N LYS A 188 27.36 8.58 -5.50
CA LYS A 188 28.30 9.65 -5.07
C LYS A 188 29.72 9.43 -5.60
N ILE A 189 30.10 8.16 -5.75
CA ILE A 189 31.37 7.74 -6.33
C ILE A 189 31.01 7.07 -7.65
N PRO A 190 31.55 7.52 -8.81
CA PRO A 190 31.27 6.89 -10.09
C PRO A 190 31.62 5.40 -10.06
N VAL A 191 30.69 4.55 -10.50
CA VAL A 191 30.85 3.10 -10.62
C VAL A 191 30.27 2.69 -11.95
N GLU A 192 30.97 1.81 -12.68
CA GLU A 192 30.47 1.29 -13.94
C GLU A 192 29.23 0.40 -13.72
N HIS A 193 28.13 0.71 -14.41
CA HIS A 193 26.91 -0.06 -14.33
C HIS A 193 26.03 0.11 -15.58
N PRO A 194 25.13 -0.85 -15.87
CA PRO A 194 24.27 -0.77 -17.06
C PRO A 194 23.00 0.09 -16.86
N PHE A 195 22.74 0.58 -15.65
CA PHE A 195 21.53 1.33 -15.28
C PHE A 195 21.59 2.79 -15.73
N VAL A 196 20.42 3.41 -15.89
CA VAL A 196 20.32 4.84 -16.18
C VAL A 196 20.28 5.60 -14.86
N GLU A 197 21.18 6.57 -14.71
CA GLU A 197 21.30 7.37 -13.48
C GLU A 197 20.15 8.39 -13.38
N VAL A 198 19.57 8.49 -12.19
CA VAL A 198 18.66 9.56 -11.78
C VAL A 198 19.52 10.64 -11.12
N PRO A 199 19.67 11.82 -11.74
CA PRO A 199 20.49 12.88 -11.18
C PRO A 199 19.85 13.43 -9.91
N ARG A 200 20.67 14.03 -9.04
CA ARG A 200 20.17 14.90 -7.97
C ARG A 200 20.20 16.35 -8.40
N ILE A 201 19.06 17.01 -8.39
CA ILE A 201 18.92 18.44 -8.67
C ILE A 201 19.51 19.24 -7.49
N SER A 202 20.47 20.09 -7.81
CA SER A 202 20.99 21.10 -6.90
C SER A 202 20.92 22.47 -7.57
N CYS A 203 20.42 23.48 -6.87
CA CYS A 203 20.37 24.85 -7.35
C CYS A 203 20.81 25.83 -6.27
N SER A 204 21.26 27.01 -6.69
CA SER A 204 21.57 28.12 -5.78
C SER A 204 20.57 29.24 -6.04
N ILE A 205 19.73 29.56 -5.04
CA ILE A 205 18.72 30.61 -5.12
C ILE A 205 19.05 31.66 -4.08
N ALA A 206 19.28 32.90 -4.51
CA ALA A 206 19.62 34.03 -3.64
C ALA A 206 20.79 33.76 -2.67
N GLY A 207 21.80 32.99 -3.11
CA GLY A 207 22.97 32.62 -2.29
C GLY A 207 22.76 31.43 -1.35
N HIS A 208 21.56 30.85 -1.33
CA HIS A 208 21.28 29.61 -0.60
C HIS A 208 21.37 28.41 -1.55
N ASN A 209 22.26 27.48 -1.22
CA ASN A 209 22.36 26.22 -1.94
C ASN A 209 21.28 25.27 -1.44
N TRP A 210 20.45 24.80 -2.37
CA TRP A 210 19.46 23.77 -2.14
C TRP A 210 19.85 22.53 -2.94
N THR A 211 19.69 21.36 -2.34
CA THR A 211 19.91 20.08 -3.01
C THR A 211 18.77 19.17 -2.60
N GLU A 212 18.09 18.61 -3.60
CA GLU A 212 17.01 17.68 -3.33
C GLU A 212 17.51 16.47 -2.55
N SER A 213 16.70 15.99 -1.61
CA SER A 213 16.92 14.75 -0.89
C SER A 213 16.79 13.54 -1.82
N VAL A 214 17.27 12.39 -1.36
CA VAL A 214 17.11 11.12 -2.09
C VAL A 214 15.64 10.79 -2.29
N GLU A 215 14.82 11.00 -1.25
CA GLU A 215 13.38 10.73 -1.33
C GLU A 215 12.71 11.63 -2.37
N GLU A 216 13.02 12.93 -2.40
CA GLU A 216 12.46 13.88 -3.38
C GLU A 216 12.82 13.49 -4.83
N ALA A 217 14.08 13.13 -5.08
CA ALA A 217 14.53 12.70 -6.40
C ALA A 217 13.77 11.44 -6.88
N LEU A 218 13.66 10.44 -6.01
CA LEU A 218 12.99 9.17 -6.32
C LEU A 218 11.48 9.33 -6.43
N ASP A 219 10.87 10.16 -5.58
CA ASP A 219 9.45 10.52 -5.67
C ASP A 219 9.14 11.28 -6.96
N GLY A 220 10.08 12.09 -7.44
CA GLY A 220 9.99 12.75 -8.75
C GLY A 220 9.82 11.75 -9.90
N ILE A 221 10.57 10.66 -9.88
CA ILE A 221 10.44 9.56 -10.86
C ILE A 221 9.13 8.79 -10.67
N ALA A 222 8.71 8.55 -9.42
CA ALA A 222 7.51 7.78 -9.11
C ALA A 222 6.20 8.54 -9.39
N ARG A 223 6.23 9.88 -9.39
CA ARG A 223 5.03 10.73 -9.44
C ARG A 223 4.10 10.48 -10.64
N PRO A 224 4.58 10.41 -11.90
CA PRO A 224 3.71 10.15 -13.05
C PRO A 224 2.99 8.80 -12.96
N PHE A 225 3.68 7.79 -12.40
CA PHE A 225 3.09 6.48 -12.14
C PHE A 225 2.08 6.56 -11.00
N ALA A 226 2.39 7.28 -9.93
CA ALA A 226 1.51 7.44 -8.79
C ALA A 226 0.17 8.09 -9.19
N GLU A 227 0.23 9.09 -10.07
CA GLU A 227 -0.94 9.73 -10.68
C GLU A 227 -1.75 8.74 -11.52
N LYS A 228 -1.10 7.97 -12.41
CA LYS A 228 -1.77 6.95 -13.24
C LYS A 228 -2.46 5.85 -12.42
N PHE A 229 -1.87 5.44 -11.30
CA PHE A 229 -2.40 4.39 -10.43
C PHE A 229 -3.30 4.92 -9.30
N LEU A 230 -3.40 6.24 -9.16
CA LEU A 230 -4.13 6.94 -8.11
C LEU A 230 -3.72 6.47 -6.71
N VAL A 231 -2.41 6.54 -6.44
CA VAL A 231 -1.75 6.23 -5.16
C VAL A 231 -0.78 7.36 -4.79
N SER A 232 -0.23 7.35 -3.57
CA SER A 232 0.80 8.34 -3.20
C SER A 232 2.13 8.09 -3.93
N PRO A 233 2.94 9.14 -4.20
CA PRO A 233 4.28 8.99 -4.76
C PRO A 233 5.16 8.05 -3.93
N ILE A 234 5.06 8.12 -2.60
CA ILE A 234 5.80 7.25 -1.68
C ILE A 234 5.43 5.78 -1.89
N ALA A 235 4.13 5.46 -1.96
CA ALA A 235 3.67 4.08 -2.16
C ALA A 235 4.14 3.53 -3.52
N MET A 236 4.04 4.34 -4.58
CA MET A 236 4.53 3.98 -5.90
C MET A 236 6.05 3.80 -5.93
N ARG A 237 6.81 4.69 -5.30
CA ARG A 237 8.27 4.57 -5.18
C ARG A 237 8.65 3.25 -4.50
N ILE A 238 8.04 2.94 -3.35
CA ILE A 238 8.28 1.67 -2.64
C ILE A 238 7.99 0.48 -3.56
N ARG A 239 6.92 0.52 -4.34
CA ARG A 239 6.59 -0.55 -5.29
C ARG A 239 7.59 -0.66 -6.43
N LEU A 240 8.02 0.45 -7.02
CA LEU A 240 9.05 0.47 -8.08
C LEU A 240 10.40 -0.06 -7.55
N GLU A 241 10.78 0.30 -6.33
CA GLU A 241 11.94 -0.24 -5.62
C GLU A 241 11.82 -1.75 -5.42
N LYS A 242 10.66 -2.21 -4.96
CA LYS A 242 10.37 -3.63 -4.74
C LYS A 242 10.45 -4.46 -6.02
N LEU A 243 10.02 -3.91 -7.15
CA LEU A 243 10.09 -4.54 -8.46
C LEU A 243 11.48 -4.41 -9.12
N GLY A 244 12.41 -3.68 -8.50
CA GLY A 244 13.76 -3.45 -9.02
C GLY A 244 13.81 -2.54 -10.25
N LEU A 245 12.77 -1.73 -10.47
CA LEU A 245 12.69 -0.78 -11.58
C LEU A 245 13.43 0.53 -11.24
N LEU A 246 13.30 0.96 -9.99
CA LEU A 246 13.93 2.16 -9.44
C LEU A 246 14.80 1.75 -8.24
N MET A 247 16.06 2.13 -8.19
CA MET A 247 17.00 1.68 -7.16
C MET A 247 17.68 2.85 -6.45
N ARG A 248 17.87 2.71 -5.14
CA ARG A 248 18.58 3.71 -4.32
C ARG A 248 20.09 3.65 -4.53
N GLU A 249 20.62 2.47 -4.80
CA GLU A 249 22.04 2.21 -4.96
C GLU A 249 22.24 1.18 -6.07
N VAL A 250 23.43 1.18 -6.66
CA VAL A 250 23.83 0.17 -7.65
C VAL A 250 23.93 -1.18 -6.91
N PRO A 251 23.15 -2.20 -7.30
CA PRO A 251 23.25 -3.51 -6.68
C PRO A 251 24.69 -4.02 -6.80
N HIS A 252 25.27 -4.48 -5.69
CA HIS A 252 26.52 -5.21 -5.74
C HIS A 252 26.33 -6.39 -6.68
N GLN A 253 27.09 -6.43 -7.78
CA GLN A 253 27.17 -7.63 -8.60
C GLN A 253 27.62 -8.76 -7.67
N ARG A 254 26.70 -9.65 -7.27
CA ARG A 254 27.11 -11.01 -6.98
C ARG A 254 27.69 -11.49 -8.29
N ILE A 255 29.01 -11.56 -8.37
CA ILE A 255 29.72 -12.29 -9.40
C ILE A 255 29.10 -13.68 -9.38
N LEU A 256 28.17 -13.94 -10.30
CA LEU A 256 27.79 -15.29 -10.68
C LEU A 256 28.99 -15.83 -11.46
N ALA A 257 30.06 -16.12 -10.72
CA ALA A 257 31.04 -17.09 -11.14
C ALA A 257 30.32 -18.43 -11.01
N SER A 258 29.87 -18.90 -12.17
CA SER A 258 29.72 -20.32 -12.47
C SER A 258 30.80 -21.16 -11.79
N GLU A 259 30.38 -22.09 -10.94
CA GLU A 259 30.88 -23.47 -10.88
C GLU A 259 29.68 -24.40 -10.63
#